data_AF-A0A257RI54-F1
#
_entry.id   AF-A0A257RI54-F1
#
_cell.length_a   1.000
_cell.length_b   1.000
_cell.length_c   1.000
_cell.angle_alpha   90.00
_cell.angle_beta   90.00
_cell.angle_gamma   90.00
#
_symmetry.space_group_name_H-M   'P 1'
#
loop_
_entity.id
_entity.type
_entity.pdbx_description
1 polymer ?
#
loop_
_entity_poly.entity_id
_entity_poly.type
_entity_poly.pdbx_seq_one_letter_code
_entity_poly.pdbx_strand_id
1 'polypeptide(L)'
;MPRINNPKPPKRAPKVDTRRGVKKKPCAFCQHGVAHVDYKDLAQLRKYISDRGKIRGRKVSGNCQQHQRDVSEAIKTARELALLPYTQRTVTERRGRGGGRGGRPPRGEAAPATESESIPTAELLDDASTAEEVFETASDGASEGGE
;
A
#
# COMPACT_ATOMS: atom_id res chain seq x y z
N MET A 1 -22.66 36.81 -43.38
CA MET A 1 -22.45 35.37 -43.12
C MET A 1 -23.28 34.96 -41.91
N PRO A 2 -24.20 33.98 -42.00
CA PRO A 2 -24.97 33.52 -40.84
C PRO A 2 -24.10 32.66 -39.91
N ARG A 3 -24.22 32.87 -38.59
CA ARG A 3 -23.52 32.11 -37.56
C ARG A 3 -24.18 30.74 -37.39
N ILE A 4 -23.42 29.67 -37.64
CA ILE A 4 -23.87 28.29 -37.38
C ILE A 4 -23.94 28.09 -35.87
N ASN A 5 -25.15 28.05 -35.32
CA ASN A 5 -25.37 27.72 -33.92
C ASN A 5 -25.26 26.20 -33.74
N ASN A 6 -24.14 25.73 -33.19
CA ASN A 6 -23.95 24.31 -32.88
C ASN A 6 -24.62 23.97 -31.53
N PRO A 7 -25.53 23.00 -31.45
CA PRO A 7 -26.21 22.64 -30.20
C PRO A 7 -25.26 21.97 -29.20
N LYS A 8 -25.47 22.25 -27.91
CA LYS A 8 -24.66 21.73 -26.80
C LYS A 8 -24.84 20.21 -26.66
N PRO A 9 -23.77 19.41 -26.53
CA PRO A 9 -23.87 17.96 -26.44
C PRO A 9 -24.65 17.51 -25.19
N PRO A 10 -25.39 16.38 -25.26
CA PRO A 10 -26.22 15.91 -24.16
C PRO A 10 -25.40 15.56 -22.93
N LYS A 11 -25.92 15.91 -21.75
CA LYS A 11 -25.30 15.56 -20.46
C LYS A 11 -25.25 14.03 -20.33
N ARG A 12 -24.06 13.47 -20.14
CA ARG A 12 -23.85 12.02 -19.96
C ARG A 12 -24.70 11.50 -18.79
N ALA A 13 -25.36 10.37 -19.00
CA ALA A 13 -26.18 9.73 -17.96
C ALA A 13 -25.33 9.43 -16.69
N PRO A 14 -25.91 9.58 -15.49
CA PRO A 14 -25.19 9.28 -14.26
C PRO A 14 -24.80 7.79 -14.24
N LYS A 15 -23.51 7.52 -14.08
CA LYS A 15 -23.00 6.16 -13.94
C LYS A 15 -23.55 5.58 -12.63
N VAL A 16 -24.40 4.55 -12.72
CA VAL A 16 -24.92 3.86 -11.55
C VAL A 16 -23.73 3.22 -10.83
N ASP A 17 -23.33 3.80 -9.70
CA ASP A 17 -22.27 3.27 -8.86
C ASP A 17 -22.71 1.93 -8.27
N THR A 18 -22.31 0.83 -8.91
CA THR A 18 -22.51 -0.56 -8.44
C THR A 18 -21.66 -0.91 -7.21
N ARG A 19 -21.11 0.08 -6.49
CA ARG A 19 -20.50 -0.10 -5.16
C ARG A 19 -21.60 -0.29 -4.11
N ARG A 20 -22.36 -1.37 -4.31
CA ARG A 20 -23.42 -1.87 -3.45
C ARG A 20 -22.85 -2.11 -2.05
N GLY A 21 -23.14 -1.15 -1.18
CA GLY A 21 -23.29 -1.29 0.27
C GLY A 21 -22.12 -1.95 0.99
N VAL A 22 -21.07 -1.17 1.30
CA VAL A 22 -20.25 -1.49 2.47
C VAL A 22 -21.21 -1.52 3.66
N LYS A 23 -21.47 -2.73 4.18
CA LYS A 23 -22.32 -2.94 5.36
C LYS A 23 -21.84 -2.00 6.46
N LYS A 24 -22.74 -1.18 6.99
CA LYS A 24 -22.42 -0.21 8.03
C LYS A 24 -21.97 -1.01 9.25
N LYS A 25 -20.70 -0.86 9.64
CA LYS A 25 -20.22 -1.40 10.92
C LYS A 25 -21.03 -0.73 12.04
N PRO A 26 -21.47 -1.48 13.07
CA PRO A 26 -22.16 -0.88 14.19
C PRO A 26 -21.19 -0.03 15.02
N CYS A 27 -21.72 1.02 15.65
CA CYS A 27 -20.92 1.91 16.48
C CYS A 27 -20.63 1.26 17.83
N ALA A 28 -19.34 1.16 18.19
CA ALA A 28 -18.92 0.63 19.48
C ALA A 28 -19.53 1.40 20.66
N PHE A 29 -19.52 2.74 20.61
CA PHE A 29 -20.09 3.57 21.69
C PHE A 29 -21.59 3.37 21.88
N CYS A 30 -22.35 3.21 20.79
CA CYS A 30 -23.79 2.92 20.88
C CYS A 30 -24.07 1.54 21.48
N GLN A 31 -23.20 0.54 21.23
CA GLN A 31 -23.35 -0.80 21.81
C GLN A 31 -23.02 -0.82 23.29
N HIS A 32 -22.03 -0.03 23.71
CA HIS A 32 -21.62 0.06 25.11
C HIS A 32 -22.44 1.06 25.93
N GLY A 33 -23.36 1.83 25.30
CA GLY A 33 -24.18 2.83 26.00
C GLY A 33 -23.39 4.00 26.57
N VAL A 34 -22.18 4.25 26.07
CA VAL A 34 -21.30 5.32 26.57
C VAL A 34 -21.76 6.65 25.97
N ALA A 35 -22.30 7.53 26.80
CA ALA A 35 -22.87 8.81 26.38
C ALA A 35 -21.82 9.90 26.08
N HIS A 36 -20.66 9.84 26.72
CA HIS A 36 -19.61 10.86 26.55
C HIS A 36 -18.22 10.23 26.45
N VAL A 37 -17.35 10.80 25.61
CA VAL A 37 -15.97 10.35 25.41
C VAL A 37 -15.02 11.39 25.98
N ASP A 38 -14.36 11.05 27.07
CA ASP A 38 -13.43 11.95 27.74
C ASP A 38 -12.05 11.96 27.05
N TYR A 39 -11.39 13.13 27.09
CA TYR A 39 -10.02 13.29 26.57
C TYR A 39 -8.94 12.59 27.41
N LYS A 40 -9.31 12.17 28.63
CA LYS A 40 -8.40 11.54 29.61
C LYS A 40 -8.21 10.04 29.35
N ASP A 41 -9.17 9.38 28.71
CA ASP A 41 -9.07 7.95 28.40
C ASP A 41 -8.21 7.72 27.15
N LEU A 42 -6.90 7.67 27.37
CA LEU A 42 -5.93 7.45 26.30
C LEU A 42 -6.03 6.06 25.68
N ALA A 43 -6.46 5.05 26.43
CA ALA A 43 -6.58 3.68 25.94
C ALA A 43 -7.67 3.61 24.86
N GLN A 44 -8.81 4.23 25.13
CA GLN A 44 -9.90 4.31 24.17
C GLN A 44 -9.54 5.20 22.97
N LEU A 45 -8.96 6.38 23.19
CA LEU A 45 -8.63 7.32 22.11
C LEU A 45 -7.55 6.79 21.16
N ARG A 46 -6.55 6.04 21.66
CA ARG A 46 -5.50 5.43 20.82
C ARG A 46 -6.07 4.51 19.74
N LYS A 47 -7.17 3.79 20.03
CA LYS A 47 -7.86 2.92 19.05
C LYS A 47 -8.44 3.70 17.86
N TYR A 48 -8.78 4.97 18.05
CA TYR A 48 -9.34 5.85 17.02
C TYR A 48 -8.28 6.69 16.30
N ILE A 49 -7.00 6.47 16.61
CA ILE A 49 -5.86 7.13 15.97
C ILE A 49 -5.10 6.10 15.14
N SER A 50 -4.39 6.58 14.12
CA SER A 50 -3.47 5.77 13.34
C SER A 50 -2.06 5.85 13.91
N ASP A 51 -1.21 4.91 13.54
CA ASP A 51 0.21 4.88 13.92
C ASP A 51 1.00 6.11 13.43
N ARG A 52 0.39 6.93 12.56
CA ARG A 52 0.94 8.20 12.08
C ARG A 52 0.45 9.42 12.86
N GLY A 53 -0.38 9.22 13.88
CA GLY A 53 -1.03 10.29 14.62
C GLY A 53 -2.21 10.93 13.89
N LYS A 54 -2.81 10.31 12.86
CA LYS A 54 -4.03 10.84 12.19
C LYS A 54 -5.29 10.22 12.78
N ILE A 55 -6.37 10.99 12.92
CA ILE A 55 -7.68 10.51 13.39
C ILE A 55 -8.28 9.56 12.34
N ARG A 56 -8.71 8.37 12.76
CA ARG A 56 -9.38 7.39 11.89
C ARG A 56 -10.79 7.88 11.56
N GLY A 57 -11.12 7.88 10.28
CA GLY A 57 -12.44 8.28 9.80
C GLY A 57 -13.53 7.26 10.14
N ARG A 58 -14.79 7.74 10.15
CA ARG A 58 -15.99 6.95 10.47
C ARG A 58 -16.08 5.58 9.78
N LYS A 59 -15.67 5.49 8.51
CA LYS A 59 -15.75 4.24 7.72
C LYS A 59 -14.86 3.12 8.25
N VAL A 60 -13.73 3.47 8.86
CA VAL A 60 -12.77 2.52 9.41
C VAL A 60 -13.25 2.04 10.77
N SER A 61 -13.55 3.00 11.65
CA SER A 61 -13.91 2.78 13.05
C SER A 61 -15.35 2.29 13.26
N GLY A 62 -16.29 2.63 12.37
CA GLY A 62 -17.71 2.25 12.46
C GLY A 62 -18.58 3.14 13.35
N ASN A 63 -18.06 4.27 13.86
CA ASN A 63 -18.79 5.10 14.81
C ASN A 63 -20.03 5.80 14.20
N CYS A 64 -20.99 6.23 15.03
CA CYS A 64 -22.07 7.13 14.62
C CYS A 64 -21.52 8.55 14.36
N GLN A 65 -22.31 9.39 13.68
CA GLN A 65 -21.84 10.73 13.32
C GLN A 65 -21.68 11.64 14.55
N GLN A 66 -22.55 11.51 15.55
CA GLN A 66 -22.47 12.21 16.83
C GLN A 66 -21.20 11.80 17.58
N HIS A 67 -21.06 10.52 17.93
CA HIS A 67 -19.85 9.99 18.58
C HIS A 67 -18.55 10.27 17.83
N GLN A 68 -18.57 10.33 16.49
CA GLN A 68 -17.37 10.71 15.74
C GLN A 68 -16.95 12.17 15.98
N ARG A 69 -17.91 13.10 16.17
CA ARG A 69 -17.63 14.49 16.52
C ARG A 69 -17.04 14.56 17.92
N ASP A 70 -17.70 13.91 18.88
CA ASP A 70 -17.26 13.88 20.28
C ASP A 70 -15.84 13.30 20.42
N VAL A 71 -15.57 12.16 19.77
CA VAL A 71 -14.22 11.57 19.73
C VAL A 71 -13.22 12.51 19.07
N SER A 72 -13.61 13.22 18.01
CA SER A 72 -12.70 14.15 17.32
C SER A 72 -12.36 15.36 18.19
N GLU A 73 -13.31 15.86 18.97
CA GLU A 73 -13.13 16.96 19.93
C GLU A 73 -12.28 16.52 21.12
N ALA A 74 -12.55 15.33 21.67
CA ALA A 74 -11.73 14.74 22.73
C ALA A 74 -10.28 14.55 22.28
N ILE A 75 -10.04 14.05 21.06
CA ILE A 75 -8.67 13.89 20.52
C ILE A 75 -7.97 15.24 20.31
N LYS A 76 -8.69 16.27 19.85
CA LYS A 76 -8.10 17.62 19.68
C LYS A 76 -7.68 18.19 21.04
N THR A 77 -8.57 18.13 22.03
CA THR A 77 -8.29 18.58 23.41
C THR A 77 -7.12 17.81 24.01
N ALA A 78 -7.08 16.48 23.85
CA ALA A 78 -5.98 15.66 24.33
C ALA A 78 -4.63 16.01 23.66
N ARG A 79 -4.63 16.48 22.42
CA ARG A 79 -3.41 16.93 21.72
C ARG A 79 -2.94 18.29 22.21
N GLU A 80 -3.86 19.20 22.49
CA GLU A 80 -3.55 20.51 23.10
C GLU A 80 -2.90 20.33 24.47
N LEU A 81 -3.34 19.32 25.23
CA LEU A 81 -2.75 18.91 26.51
C LEU A 81 -1.51 18.01 26.37
N ALA A 82 -0.99 17.81 25.15
CA ALA A 82 0.16 16.97 24.85
C ALA A 82 0.05 15.48 25.30
N LEU A 83 -1.14 14.97 25.58
CA LEU A 83 -1.37 13.57 25.93
C LEU A 83 -1.26 12.63 24.72
N LEU A 84 -1.51 13.17 23.52
CA LEU A 84 -1.47 12.44 22.26
C LEU A 84 -0.62 13.17 21.21
N PRO A 85 0.10 12.43 20.35
CA PRO A 85 0.97 13.03 19.35
C PRO A 85 0.17 13.59 18.15
N TYR A 86 0.61 14.74 17.64
CA TYR A 86 0.08 15.32 16.39
C TYR A 86 0.60 14.60 15.15
N THR A 87 1.86 14.19 15.16
CA THR A 87 2.50 13.49 14.03
C THR A 87 3.43 12.41 14.56
N GLN A 88 3.36 11.22 13.97
CA GLN A 88 4.33 10.16 14.20
C GLN A 88 4.97 9.80 12.87
N ARG A 89 6.29 10.01 12.79
CA ARG A 89 7.08 9.65 11.62
C ARG A 89 7.35 8.15 11.69
N THR A 90 6.49 7.37 11.04
CA THR A 90 6.78 5.95 10.79
C THR A 90 7.90 5.90 9.75
N VAL A 91 9.14 5.66 10.20
CA VAL A 91 10.26 5.34 9.31
C VAL A 91 9.95 3.97 8.73
N THR A 92 9.23 3.93 7.61
CA THR A 92 9.21 2.72 6.79
C THR A 92 10.61 2.65 6.20
N GLU A 93 11.49 1.87 6.82
CA GLU A 93 12.78 1.55 6.23
C GLU A 93 12.54 1.20 4.77
N ARG A 94 13.17 1.93 3.85
CA ARG A 94 13.18 1.56 2.43
C ARG A 94 14.00 0.27 2.32
N ARG A 95 13.43 -0.86 2.71
CA ARG A 95 13.95 -2.16 2.31
C ARG A 95 13.61 -2.33 0.83
N GLY A 96 14.52 -1.86 -0.01
CA GLY A 96 14.78 -2.40 -1.35
C GLY A 96 13.58 -2.63 -2.27
N ARG A 97 12.70 -1.64 -2.49
CA ARG A 97 11.79 -1.71 -3.64
C ARG A 97 12.50 -1.24 -4.91
N GLY A 98 13.48 -2.04 -5.35
CA GLY A 98 13.92 -2.13 -6.73
C GLY A 98 12.82 -2.78 -7.57
N GLY A 99 11.73 -2.05 -7.77
CA GLY A 99 10.62 -2.47 -8.63
C GLY A 99 10.66 -1.65 -9.89
N GLY A 100 11.29 -2.21 -10.93
CA GLY A 100 11.34 -1.65 -12.27
C GLY A 100 9.97 -1.15 -12.70
N ARG A 101 9.82 0.16 -12.81
CA ARG A 101 8.80 0.74 -13.68
C ARG A 101 9.33 0.47 -15.08
N GLY A 102 8.95 -0.67 -15.64
CA GLY A 102 9.17 -0.96 -17.05
C GLY A 102 8.79 0.30 -17.83
N GLY A 103 9.79 0.88 -18.49
CA GLY A 103 9.61 2.07 -19.30
C GLY A 103 8.46 1.80 -20.25
N ARG A 104 7.45 2.65 -20.23
CA ARG A 104 6.46 2.63 -21.29
C ARG A 104 7.21 2.97 -22.58
N PRO A 105 7.29 2.08 -23.57
CA PRO A 105 8.01 2.40 -24.79
C PRO A 105 7.36 3.62 -25.43
N PRO A 106 8.15 4.52 -26.04
CA PRO A 106 7.60 5.63 -26.80
C PRO A 106 6.71 5.06 -27.91
N ARG A 107 5.52 5.64 -28.05
CA ARG A 107 4.58 5.23 -29.08
C ARG A 107 5.11 5.75 -30.42
N GLY A 108 5.75 4.90 -31.23
CA GLY A 108 6.13 5.32 -32.59
C GLY A 108 7.12 4.46 -33.38
N GLU A 109 7.76 3.44 -32.82
CA GLU A 109 8.79 2.70 -33.57
C GLU A 109 8.30 1.28 -33.87
N ALA A 110 7.66 1.13 -35.03
CA ALA A 110 7.45 -0.17 -35.64
C ALA A 110 8.83 -0.74 -36.05
N ALA A 111 9.14 -1.96 -35.61
CA ALA A 111 10.33 -2.69 -36.03
C ALA A 111 10.33 -2.86 -37.57
N PRO A 112 11.43 -2.55 -38.28
CA PRO A 112 11.53 -2.91 -39.68
C PRO A 112 11.69 -4.43 -39.80
N ALA A 113 10.78 -5.05 -40.54
CA ALA A 113 10.99 -6.40 -41.04
C ALA A 113 12.07 -6.33 -42.13
N THR A 114 13.23 -6.95 -41.88
CA THR A 114 14.23 -7.22 -42.91
C THR A 114 14.64 -8.68 -42.81
N GLU A 115 14.03 -9.46 -43.71
CA GLU A 115 14.60 -10.50 -44.55
C GLU A 115 15.94 -11.18 -44.17
N SER A 116 15.83 -12.50 -44.01
CA SER A 116 16.76 -13.57 -44.44
C SER A 116 18.15 -13.19 -44.95
N GLU A 117 19.21 -13.64 -44.26
CA GLU A 117 20.42 -14.20 -44.88
C GLU A 117 21.04 -15.31 -43.99
N SER A 118 21.10 -16.51 -44.58
CA SER A 118 22.08 -17.61 -44.43
C SER A 118 22.67 -17.98 -43.05
N ILE A 119 22.26 -19.17 -42.58
CA ILE A 119 23.06 -20.01 -41.68
C ILE A 119 24.12 -20.73 -42.53
N PRO A 120 25.44 -20.60 -42.29
CA PRO A 120 26.38 -21.62 -42.68
C PRO A 120 26.49 -22.67 -41.58
N THR A 121 26.25 -23.89 -42.03
CA THR A 121 26.48 -25.18 -41.39
C THR A 121 27.93 -25.36 -40.91
N ALA A 122 28.02 -25.89 -39.69
CA ALA A 122 28.94 -26.94 -39.21
C ALA A 122 30.34 -27.08 -39.84
N GLU A 123 31.36 -26.87 -39.01
CA GLU A 123 32.64 -27.60 -38.86
C GLU A 123 33.19 -27.22 -37.47
N LEU A 124 33.92 -27.97 -36.65
CA LEU A 124 34.28 -29.38 -36.45
C LEU A 124 35.34 -29.34 -35.31
N LEU A 125 35.28 -30.28 -34.35
CA LEU A 125 36.41 -30.85 -33.55
C LEU A 125 37.06 -29.93 -32.48
N ASP A 126 36.89 -30.25 -31.19
CA ASP A 126 37.71 -31.12 -30.32
C ASP A 126 38.94 -30.41 -29.74
N ASP A 127 38.94 -30.16 -28.42
CA ASP A 127 40.10 -30.49 -27.60
C ASP A 127 39.72 -30.61 -26.11
N ALA A 128 40.33 -31.62 -25.51
CA ALA A 128 39.95 -32.24 -24.26
C ALA A 128 40.61 -31.57 -23.04
N SER A 129 40.04 -31.88 -21.87
CA SER A 129 40.77 -32.12 -20.61
C SER A 129 41.66 -30.99 -20.05
N THR A 130 41.21 -30.39 -18.95
CA THR A 130 41.96 -30.56 -17.70
C THR A 130 41.02 -30.52 -16.51
N ALA A 131 40.87 -31.68 -15.88
CA ALA A 131 40.41 -31.83 -14.52
C ALA A 131 41.45 -31.22 -13.56
N GLU A 132 41.04 -31.05 -12.30
CA GLU A 132 41.73 -31.46 -11.06
C GLU A 132 41.25 -30.51 -9.94
N GLU A 133 40.41 -31.01 -9.01
CA GLU A 133 40.76 -31.28 -7.59
C GLU A 133 40.57 -30.01 -6.70
N VAL A 134 39.97 -29.97 -5.51
CA VAL A 134 39.73 -30.98 -4.46
C VAL A 134 38.54 -30.56 -3.57
N PHE A 135 37.80 -31.57 -3.12
CA PHE A 135 36.94 -31.65 -1.92
C PHE A 135 37.80 -31.46 -0.64
N GLU A 136 37.30 -31.02 0.53
CA GLU A 136 36.96 -31.90 1.67
C GLU A 136 36.75 -30.97 2.91
N THR A 137 35.51 -30.77 3.40
CA THR A 137 34.87 -31.38 4.59
C THR A 137 35.68 -31.46 5.89
N ALA A 138 35.13 -30.88 6.97
CA ALA A 138 35.03 -31.46 8.33
C ALA A 138 34.19 -30.46 9.17
N SER A 139 32.97 -30.74 9.61
CA SER A 139 32.56 -31.64 10.71
C SER A 139 33.31 -31.38 12.03
N ASP A 140 32.55 -30.91 13.03
CA ASP A 140 32.62 -31.16 14.48
C ASP A 140 31.99 -29.93 15.19
N GLY A 141 30.94 -29.99 16.01
CA GLY A 141 30.51 -31.07 16.90
C GLY A 141 30.99 -30.78 18.32
N ALA A 142 30.31 -29.89 19.07
CA ALA A 142 30.51 -29.80 20.52
C ALA A 142 29.29 -29.23 21.25
N SER A 143 28.58 -30.14 21.91
CA SER A 143 27.73 -29.96 23.07
C SER A 143 28.49 -29.46 24.30
N GLU A 144 27.84 -28.68 25.15
CA GLU A 144 28.01 -28.50 26.63
C GLU A 144 27.09 -27.32 27.02
N GLY A 145 26.25 -27.26 28.06
CA GLY A 145 26.04 -28.03 29.28
C GLY A 145 25.90 -27.05 30.48
N GLY A 146 24.84 -27.18 31.30
CA GLY A 146 24.70 -26.58 32.66
C GLY A 146 23.95 -25.23 32.74
N GLU A 147 23.08 -24.94 33.72
CA GLU A 147 22.63 -25.60 34.97
C GLU A 147 21.19 -25.12 35.28
#